data_AF-A0A6I4NA92-F1
#
_entry.id   AF-A0A6I4NA92-F1
#
_cell.length_a   1.000
_cell.length_b   1.000
_cell.length_c   1.000
_cell.angle_alpha   90.00
_cell.angle_beta   90.00
_cell.angle_gamma   90.00
#
_symmetry.space_group_name_H-M   'P 1'
#
loop_
_entity.id
_entity.type
_entity.pdbx_description
1 polymer ?
#
loop_
_entity_poly.entity_id
_entity_poly.type
_entity_poly.pdbx_seq_one_letter_code
_entity_poly.pdbx_strand_id
1 'polypeptide(L)'
;MPGGFDQLAPLERMDDEGRPAARLEYVAEKFKDGPDIGTWHVIDHRFEAVDGELYALAVYGSDADGRQDEREFMSTALAWFCPPDEICPEP
;
A
#
# COMPACT_ATOMS: atom_id res chain seq x y z
N MET A 1 -4.85 -9.48 23.48
CA MET A 1 -4.62 -8.12 22.94
C MET A 1 -5.95 -7.67 22.32
N PRO A 2 -6.35 -6.40 22.28
CA PRO A 2 -7.35 -5.98 21.30
C PRO A 2 -6.63 -6.01 19.94
N GLY A 3 -6.41 -7.24 19.47
CA GLY A 3 -5.53 -7.60 18.38
C GLY A 3 -6.39 -7.63 17.16
N GLY A 4 -6.30 -6.58 16.36
CA GLY A 4 -6.85 -6.56 15.02
C GLY A 4 -5.80 -6.10 14.03
N PHE A 5 -4.52 -6.22 14.37
CA PHE A 5 -3.37 -5.83 13.57
C PHE A 5 -2.23 -6.80 13.86
N ASP A 6 -1.76 -7.49 12.83
CA ASP A 6 -0.54 -8.30 12.90
C ASP A 6 0.35 -7.98 11.70
N GLN A 7 1.58 -7.55 12.00
CA GLN A 7 2.57 -7.25 10.98
C GLN A 7 3.10 -8.55 10.36
N LEU A 8 2.99 -8.67 9.03
CA LEU A 8 3.46 -9.86 8.30
C LEU A 8 4.94 -9.78 7.95
N ALA A 9 5.44 -8.58 7.66
CA ALA A 9 6.83 -8.34 7.31
C ALA A 9 7.37 -7.10 8.03
N PRO A 10 8.67 -7.07 8.42
CA PRO A 10 9.33 -5.86 8.90
C PRO A 10 9.09 -4.67 7.97
N LEU A 11 9.05 -3.45 8.53
CA LEU A 11 8.96 -2.24 7.71
C LEU A 11 10.17 -2.21 6.75
N GLU A 12 9.88 -2.22 5.46
CA GLU A 12 10.89 -2.13 4.42
C GLU A 12 11.13 -0.67 4.09
N ARG A 13 12.38 -0.22 4.14
CA ARG A 13 12.80 1.11 3.69
C ARG A 13 13.45 0.97 2.32
N MET A 14 13.03 1.82 1.40
CA MET A 14 13.35 1.73 -0.02
C MET A 14 13.80 3.10 -0.52
N ASP A 15 14.39 3.09 -1.71
CA ASP A 15 14.70 4.25 -2.52
C ASP A 15 13.99 4.06 -3.87
N ASP A 16 13.14 5.01 -4.26
CA ASP A 16 12.41 5.02 -5.51
C ASP A 16 12.92 6.17 -6.38
N GLU A 17 13.77 5.84 -7.34
CA GLU A 17 14.45 6.81 -8.22
C GLU A 17 15.19 7.94 -7.47
N GLY A 18 15.86 7.62 -6.36
CA GLY A 18 16.58 8.59 -5.53
C GLY A 18 15.70 9.32 -4.52
N ARG A 19 14.42 8.95 -4.38
CA ARG A 19 13.49 9.50 -3.40
C ARG A 19 13.15 8.47 -2.31
N PRO A 20 12.96 8.90 -1.06
CA PRO A 20 12.68 7.98 0.04
C PRO A 20 11.32 7.29 -0.11
N ALA A 21 11.29 5.99 0.15
CA ALA A 21 10.07 5.21 0.21
C ALA A 21 10.08 4.19 1.36
N ALA A 22 8.90 3.71 1.75
CA ALA A 22 8.73 2.68 2.75
C ALA A 22 7.49 1.82 2.47
N ARG A 23 7.55 0.54 2.84
CA ARG A 23 6.46 -0.43 2.66
C ARG A 23 6.22 -1.21 3.94
N LEU A 24 4.94 -1.35 4.29
CA LEU A 24 4.50 -2.19 5.41
C LEU A 24 3.41 -3.15 4.93
N GLU A 25 3.62 -4.44 5.18
CA GLU A 25 2.65 -5.50 4.91
C GLU A 25 2.12 -6.07 6.23
N TYR A 26 0.81 -6.08 6.39
CA TYR A 26 0.14 -6.48 7.62
C TYR A 26 -1.24 -7.06 7.35
N VAL A 27 -1.79 -7.75 8.36
CA VAL A 27 -3.21 -8.12 8.39
C VAL A 27 -3.95 -7.31 9.42
N ALA A 28 -5.23 -7.04 9.16
CA ALA A 28 -6.12 -6.38 10.10
C ALA A 28 -7.48 -7.09 10.20
N GLU A 29 -8.02 -7.24 11.41
CA GLU A 29 -9.32 -7.93 11.59
C GLU A 29 -10.51 -7.06 11.15
N LYS A 30 -10.37 -5.73 11.19
CA LYS A 30 -11.45 -4.81 10.87
C LYS A 30 -10.94 -3.44 10.48
N PHE A 31 -11.53 -2.86 9.44
CA PHE A 31 -11.43 -1.43 9.16
C PHE A 31 -12.64 -0.67 9.68
N LYS A 32 -12.40 0.57 10.11
CA LYS A 32 -13.48 1.50 10.43
C LYS A 32 -14.29 1.73 9.15
N ASP A 33 -15.60 1.54 9.22
CA ASP A 33 -16.55 1.71 8.11
C ASP A 33 -16.36 0.73 6.92
N GLY A 34 -15.47 -0.27 7.06
CA GLY A 34 -15.28 -1.32 6.06
C GLY A 34 -16.32 -2.46 6.18
N PRO A 35 -16.57 -3.22 5.09
CA PRO A 35 -17.42 -4.40 5.14
C PRO A 35 -16.83 -5.49 6.04
N ASP A 36 -17.69 -6.32 6.61
CA ASP A 36 -17.26 -7.46 7.41
C ASP A 36 -16.94 -8.65 6.50
N ILE A 37 -15.69 -8.71 6.03
CA ILE A 37 -15.18 -9.76 5.14
C ILE A 37 -14.16 -10.67 5.84
N GLY A 38 -14.09 -10.60 7.17
CA GLY A 38 -13.04 -11.23 7.97
C GLY A 38 -11.73 -10.45 7.94
N THR A 39 -10.61 -11.16 8.05
CA THR A 39 -9.27 -10.58 8.05
C THR A 39 -8.95 -9.94 6.72
N TRP A 40 -8.43 -8.72 6.78
CA TRP A 40 -7.90 -7.95 5.66
C TRP A 40 -6.42 -8.20 5.53
N HIS A 41 -5.96 -8.39 4.30
CA HIS A 41 -4.55 -8.24 3.95
C HIS A 41 -4.30 -6.83 3.43
N VAL A 42 -3.18 -6.23 3.82
CA VAL A 42 -2.89 -4.82 3.52
C VAL A 42 -1.43 -4.62 3.14
N ILE A 43 -1.23 -3.90 2.04
CA ILE A 43 0.05 -3.34 1.63
C ILE A 43 -0.07 -1.81 1.69
N ASP A 44 0.61 -1.19 2.66
CA ASP A 44 0.74 0.27 2.79
C ASP A 44 2.11 0.67 2.24
N HIS A 45 2.11 1.46 1.16
CA HIS A 45 3.31 2.00 0.55
C HIS A 45 3.30 3.53 0.63
N ARG A 46 4.38 4.09 1.17
CA ARG A 46 4.54 5.54 1.33
C ARG A 46 5.83 5.98 0.68
N PHE A 47 5.76 7.03 -0.12
CA PHE A 47 6.87 7.47 -0.95
C PHE A 47 6.81 8.98 -1.16
N GLU A 48 7.96 9.57 -1.43
CA GLU A 48 8.07 10.93 -1.94
C GLU A 48 7.96 10.90 -3.47
N ALA A 49 7.02 11.64 -4.03
CA ALA A 49 6.81 11.71 -5.47
C ALA A 49 7.66 12.80 -6.12
N VAL A 50 7.54 12.97 -7.44
CA VAL A 50 8.37 13.91 -8.24
C VAL A 50 8.12 15.38 -7.92
N ASP A 51 6.97 15.69 -7.33
CA ASP A 51 6.61 17.02 -6.81
C ASP A 51 7.25 17.32 -5.44
N GLY A 52 7.94 16.34 -4.84
CA GLY A 52 8.56 16.43 -3.52
C GLY A 52 7.59 16.22 -2.35
N GLU A 53 6.32 15.89 -2.62
CA GLU A 53 5.32 15.65 -1.59
C GLU A 53 5.24 14.18 -1.19
N LEU A 54 4.77 13.92 0.03
CA LEU A 54 4.64 12.57 0.57
C LEU A 54 3.25 12.00 0.31
N TYR A 55 3.22 10.86 -0.38
CA TYR A 55 2.01 10.13 -0.71
C TYR A 55 1.95 8.78 -0.01
N ALA A 56 0.73 8.26 0.10
CA ALA A 56 0.45 6.92 0.58
C ALA A 56 -0.52 6.21 -0.36
N LEU A 57 -0.13 5.03 -0.83
CA LEU A 57 -1.01 4.09 -1.50
C LEU A 57 -1.22 2.90 -0.58
N ALA A 58 -2.48 2.60 -0.29
CA ALA A 58 -2.86 1.42 0.46
C ALA A 58 -3.73 0.53 -0.43
N VAL A 59 -3.27 -0.69 -0.66
CA VAL A 59 -4.04 -1.73 -1.32
C VAL A 59 -4.39 -2.77 -0.28
N TYR A 60 -5.66 -3.16 -0.23
CA TYR A 60 -6.16 -4.11 0.75
C TYR A 60 -7.29 -4.95 0.17
N GLY A 61 -7.33 -6.21 0.58
CA GLY A 61 -8.29 -7.21 0.15
C GLY A 61 -8.50 -8.28 1.22
N SER A 62 -9.20 -9.36 0.87
CA SER A 62 -9.52 -10.41 1.84
C SER A 62 -8.32 -11.30 2.04
N ASP A 63 -7.88 -11.52 3.28
CA ASP A 63 -6.76 -12.43 3.54
C ASP A 63 -6.99 -13.86 3.01
N ALA A 64 -8.26 -14.24 2.82
CA ALA A 64 -8.68 -15.57 2.38
C ALA A 64 -8.58 -15.82 0.86
N ASP A 65 -8.37 -14.80 0.03
CA ASP A 65 -8.32 -14.95 -1.43
C ASP A 65 -6.92 -15.25 -1.99
N GLY A 66 -5.87 -15.13 -1.17
CA GLY A 66 -4.51 -15.53 -1.51
C GLY A 66 -3.48 -14.39 -1.58
N ARG A 67 -3.87 -13.14 -1.32
CA ARG A 67 -2.96 -11.98 -1.13
C ARG A 67 -2.14 -11.55 -2.38
N GLN A 68 -2.39 -12.19 -3.52
CA GLN A 68 -1.53 -12.04 -4.70
C GLN A 68 -1.94 -10.84 -5.54
N ASP A 69 -3.25 -10.62 -5.65
CA ASP A 69 -3.85 -9.51 -6.38
C ASP A 69 -3.51 -8.16 -5.73
N GLU A 70 -3.41 -8.05 -4.41
CA GLU A 70 -3.00 -6.79 -3.76
C GLU A 70 -1.58 -6.38 -4.15
N ARG A 71 -0.67 -7.35 -4.36
CA ARG A 71 0.69 -7.06 -4.81
C ARG A 71 0.70 -6.56 -6.26
N GLU A 72 -0.07 -7.18 -7.14
CA GLU A 72 -0.20 -6.77 -8.54
C GLU A 72 -0.88 -5.40 -8.66
N PHE A 73 -1.93 -5.15 -7.88
CA PHE A 73 -2.59 -3.85 -7.80
C PHE A 73 -1.67 -2.78 -7.22
N MET A 74 -0.86 -3.07 -6.20
CA MET A 74 0.11 -2.11 -5.67
C MET A 74 1.15 -1.73 -6.72
N SER A 75 1.70 -2.73 -7.42
CA SER A 75 2.65 -2.49 -8.52
C SER A 75 2.02 -1.63 -9.63
N THR A 76 0.76 -1.90 -9.98
CA THR A 76 0.02 -1.14 -11.00
C THR A 76 -0.24 0.28 -10.52
N ALA A 77 -0.73 0.46 -9.29
CA ALA A 77 -1.02 1.78 -8.74
C ALA A 77 0.22 2.67 -8.69
N LEU A 78 1.39 2.11 -8.34
CA LEU A 78 2.66 2.84 -8.34
C LEU A 78 3.10 3.23 -9.76
N ALA A 79 3.03 2.29 -10.72
CA ALA A 79 3.42 2.56 -12.10
C ALA A 79 2.56 3.65 -12.77
N TRP A 80 1.28 3.73 -12.40
CA TRP A 80 0.33 4.68 -12.95
C TRP A 80 0.11 5.91 -12.07
N PHE A 81 0.79 6.02 -10.92
CA PHE A 81 0.61 7.14 -10.02
C PHE A 81 1.07 8.43 -10.70
N CYS A 82 0.18 9.42 -10.73
CA CYS A 82 0.52 10.77 -11.16
C CYS A 82 0.11 11.76 -10.08
N PRO A 83 1.05 12.48 -9.45
CA PRO A 83 0.71 13.49 -8.46
C PRO A 83 -0.08 14.65 -9.12
N PRO A 84 -0.84 15.42 -8.31
CA PRO A 84 -1.55 16.60 -8.81
C PRO A 84 -0.61 17.59 -9.49
N ASP A 85 -1.15 18.30 -10.49
CA ASP A 85 -0.45 19.37 -11.23
C ASP A 85 0.81 18.94 -12.02
N GLU A 86 1.10 17.63 -12.10
CA GLU A 86 2.17 17.05 -12.93
C GLU A 86 1.66 16.46 -14.25
N ILE A 87 2.56 16.35 -15.24
CA ILE A 87 2.29 15.65 -16.51
C ILE A 87 3.08 14.36 -16.51
N CYS A 88 2.39 13.25 -16.28
CA CYS A 88 3.01 11.92 -16.28
C CYS A 88 2.79 11.24 -17.63
N PRO A 89 3.83 10.63 -18.23
CA PRO A 89 3.64 9.74 -19.37
C PRO A 89 2.85 8.50 -18.93
N GLU A 90 2.14 7.87 -19.87
CA GLU A 90 1.68 6.49 -19.66
C GLU A 90 2.91 5.59 -19.44
N PRO A 91 2.89 4.69 -18.44
CA PRO A 91 4.03 3.83 -18.12
C PRO A 91 4.37 2.77 -19.19
#